data_AF-A0A453AQI8-F1
#
_entry.id   AF-A0A453AQI8-F1
#
_cell.length_a   1.000
_cell.length_b   1.000
_cell.length_c   1.000
_cell.angle_alpha   90.00
_cell.angle_beta   90.00
_cell.angle_gamma   90.00
#
_symmetry.space_group_name_H-M   'P 1'
#
loop_
_entity.id
_entity.type
_entity.pdbx_description
1 polymer ?
#
loop_
_entity_poly.entity_id
_entity_poly.type
_entity_poly.pdbx_seq_one_letter_code
_entity_poly.pdbx_strand_id
1 'polypeptide(L)'
;EAYPEYNKTHLLSLQLPDRSGDIIITTYGEIDRNNYLDPRTAQIATVDHVKQTCTKLRPAADEELPSAYIEEFRYVISATFHCPYYIASE
;
A
#
# COMPACT_ATOMS: atom_id res chain seq x y z
N GLU A 1 19.43 11.32 -0.85
CA GLU A 1 18.61 10.09 -0.93
C GLU A 1 17.54 10.28 -1.99
N ALA A 2 17.62 9.58 -3.11
CA ALA A 2 16.68 9.77 -4.24
C ALA A 2 15.66 8.62 -4.36
N TYR A 3 15.99 7.41 -3.91
CA TYR A 3 15.16 6.23 -4.14
C TYR A 3 13.79 6.27 -3.46
N PRO A 4 13.63 6.66 -2.18
CA PRO A 4 12.30 6.73 -1.57
C PRO A 4 11.39 7.76 -2.24
N GLU A 5 11.90 8.95 -2.54
CA GLU A 5 11.12 10.00 -3.23
C GLU A 5 10.80 9.61 -4.67
N TYR A 6 11.73 8.99 -5.39
CA TYR A 6 11.48 8.46 -6.72
C TYR A 6 10.36 7.40 -6.70
N ASN A 7 10.47 6.40 -5.82
CA ASN A 7 9.49 5.32 -5.72
C ASN A 7 8.08 5.86 -5.38
N LYS A 8 7.99 6.85 -4.48
CA LYS A 8 6.73 7.52 -4.13
C LYS A 8 6.16 8.34 -5.28
N THR A 9 6.99 9.15 -5.93
CA THR A 9 6.55 10.03 -7.03
C THR A 9 6.03 9.23 -8.23
N HIS A 10 6.60 8.05 -8.48
CA HIS A 10 6.22 7.18 -9.59
C HIS A 10 5.16 6.13 -9.21
N LEU A 11 4.62 6.19 -7.98
CA LEU A 11 3.58 5.28 -7.49
C LEU A 11 3.96 3.81 -7.73
N LEU A 12 5.20 3.45 -7.38
CA LEU A 12 5.74 2.12 -7.66
C LEU A 12 4.86 1.04 -7.02
N SER A 13 4.43 0.06 -7.80
CA SER A 13 3.70 -1.11 -7.31
C SER A 13 4.67 -2.25 -7.01
N LEU A 14 4.67 -2.74 -5.77
CA LEU A 14 5.57 -3.80 -5.31
C LEU A 14 4.78 -5.00 -4.78
N GLN A 15 5.14 -6.20 -5.20
CA GLN A 15 4.50 -7.42 -4.73
C GLN A 15 4.77 -7.68 -3.25
N LEU A 16 3.70 -8.01 -2.52
CA LEU A 16 3.79 -8.37 -1.11
C LEU A 16 4.47 -9.74 -0.92
N PRO A 17 5.22 -9.95 0.18
CA PRO A 17 5.97 -11.19 0.39
C PRO A 17 5.10 -12.46 0.47
N ASP A 18 3.86 -12.31 0.93
CA ASP A 18 2.86 -13.37 1.05
C ASP A 18 2.05 -13.60 -0.23
N ARG A 19 2.33 -12.83 -1.30
CA ARG A 19 1.63 -12.86 -2.59
C ARG A 19 0.13 -12.60 -2.49
N SER A 20 -0.32 -11.91 -1.44
CA SER A 20 -1.72 -11.46 -1.29
C SER A 20 -2.11 -10.35 -2.29
N GLY A 21 -1.11 -9.75 -2.93
CA GLY A 21 -1.27 -8.74 -3.98
C GLY A 21 -0.03 -7.85 -4.07
N ASP A 22 -0.22 -6.67 -4.64
CA ASP A 22 0.80 -5.63 -4.73
C ASP A 22 0.39 -4.42 -3.87
N ILE A 23 1.38 -3.72 -3.32
CA ILE A 23 1.22 -2.46 -2.59
C ILE A 23 1.80 -1.31 -3.40
N ILE A 24 1.10 -0.17 -3.38
CA ILE A 24 1.55 1.05 -4.05
C ILE A 24 2.35 1.90 -3.06
N ILE A 25 3.59 2.25 -3.43
CA ILE A 25 4.45 3.11 -2.62
C ILE A 25 4.03 4.55 -2.82
N THR A 26 3.41 5.14 -1.78
CA THR A 26 2.89 6.51 -1.81
C THR A 26 3.09 7.21 -0.47
N THR A 27 3.05 8.54 -0.47
CA THR A 27 3.03 9.35 0.76
C THR A 27 1.76 9.17 1.59
N TYR A 28 0.65 8.75 0.97
CA TYR A 28 -0.64 8.58 1.66
C TYR A 28 -0.71 7.31 2.51
N GLY A 29 0.06 6.29 2.13
CA GLY A 29 0.20 5.05 2.91
C GLY A 29 1.49 4.99 3.72
N GLU A 30 2.29 6.06 3.77
CA GLU A 30 3.58 6.09 4.45
C GLU A 30 3.39 6.18 5.97
N ILE A 31 3.79 5.14 6.70
CA ILE A 31 3.83 5.14 8.17
C ILE A 31 5.17 5.72 8.64
N ASP A 32 6.25 5.25 8.00
CA ASP A 32 7.58 5.82 8.10
C ASP A 32 8.31 5.63 6.77
N ARG A 33 9.55 6.09 6.73
CA ARG A 33 10.40 6.07 5.52
C ARG A 33 10.39 4.77 4.73
N ASN A 34 10.30 3.62 5.39
CA ASN A 34 10.40 2.30 4.76
C ASN A 34 9.13 1.46 4.94
N ASN A 35 8.15 1.93 5.72
CA ASN A 35 6.98 1.15 6.10
C ASN A 35 5.72 1.77 5.52
N TYR A 36 4.95 0.95 4.81
CA TYR A 36 3.76 1.38 4.06
C TYR A 36 2.56 0.53 4.45
N LEU A 37 1.44 1.19 4.72
CA LEU A 37 0.16 0.57 5.02
C LEU A 37 -0.52 0.12 3.73
N ASP A 38 -0.87 -1.16 3.66
CA ASP A 38 -1.91 -1.66 2.77
C ASP A 38 -3.27 -1.61 3.49
N PRO A 39 -4.12 -0.62 3.18
CA PRO A 39 -5.41 -0.48 3.84
C PRO A 39 -6.41 -1.58 3.44
N ARG A 40 -6.11 -2.37 2.40
CA ARG A 40 -7.00 -3.45 1.94
C ARG A 40 -6.87 -4.69 2.83
N THR A 41 -5.65 -4.98 3.29
CA THR A 41 -5.34 -6.13 4.16
C THR A 41 -5.10 -5.73 5.62
N ALA A 42 -5.07 -4.43 5.94
CA ALA A 42 -4.70 -3.90 7.25
C ALA A 42 -3.30 -4.37 7.69
N GLN A 43 -2.36 -4.42 6.74
CA GLN A 43 -0.98 -4.84 6.97
C GLN A 43 0.00 -3.73 6.61
N ILE A 44 1.17 -3.78 7.23
CA ILE A 44 2.28 -2.88 6.95
C ILE A 44 3.40 -3.66 6.30
N ALA A 45 3.80 -3.21 5.11
CA ALA A 45 4.89 -3.74 4.34
C ALA A 45 6.16 -2.92 4.55
N THR A 46 7.28 -3.59 4.81
CA THR A 46 8.61 -2.96 4.86
C THR A 46 9.31 -3.07 3.52
N VAL A 47 9.72 -1.95 2.95
CA VAL A 47 10.27 -1.83 1.59
C VAL A 47 11.77 -1.57 1.63
N ASP A 48 12.52 -2.34 0.84
CA ASP A 48 13.88 -2.00 0.45
C ASP A 48 13.82 -1.11 -0.80
N HIS A 49 14.02 0.20 -0.62
CA HIS A 49 13.90 1.17 -1.71
C HIS A 49 14.95 1.02 -2.81
N VAL A 50 16.11 0.43 -2.50
CA VAL A 50 17.19 0.23 -3.47
C VAL A 50 16.91 -0.97 -4.34
N LYS A 51 16.46 -2.08 -3.71
CA LYS A 51 16.09 -3.30 -4.43
C LYS A 51 14.69 -3.25 -5.02
N GLN A 52 13.87 -2.27 -4.58
CA GLN A 52 12.47 -2.15 -4.95
C GLN A 52 11.70 -3.43 -4.65
N THR A 53 11.86 -3.95 -3.42
CA THR A 53 11.18 -5.17 -2.98
C THR A 53 10.60 -5.02 -1.58
N CYS A 54 9.46 -5.66 -1.33
CA CYS A 54 8.90 -5.83 0.00
C CYS A 54 9.65 -6.96 0.72
N THR A 55 10.17 -6.66 1.91
CA THR A 55 11.01 -7.58 2.70
C THR A 55 10.26 -8.24 3.84
N LYS A 56 9.29 -7.53 4.42
CA LYS A 56 8.55 -7.97 5.61
C LYS A 56 7.12 -7.48 5.53
N LEU A 57 6.25 -8.19 6.24
CA LEU A 57 4.84 -7.90 6.38
C LEU A 57 4.46 -8.12 7.85
N ARG A 58 3.72 -7.19 8.42
CA ARG A 58 3.15 -7.31 9.76
C ARG A 58 1.72 -6.77 9.80
N PRO A 59 0.87 -7.19 10.74
CA PRO A 59 -0.39 -6.50 10.99
C PRO A 59 -0.15 -5.04 11.40
N ALA A 60 -1.06 -4.15 11.00
CA ALA A 60 -1.09 -2.78 11.50
C ALA A 60 -1.55 -2.76 12.96
N ALA A 61 -1.03 -1.83 13.75
CA ALA A 61 -1.55 -1.52 15.08
C ALA A 61 -2.79 -0.62 14.98
N ASP A 62 -3.61 -0.59 16.04
CA ASP A 62 -4.85 0.20 16.06
C ASP A 62 -4.58 1.70 15.84
N GLU A 63 -3.45 2.22 16.29
CA GLU A 63 -3.05 3.62 16.11
C GLU A 63 -2.59 3.94 14.68
N GLU A 64 -2.18 2.93 13.91
CA GLU A 64 -1.74 3.06 12.52
C GLU A 64 -2.92 2.94 11.54
N LEU A 65 -4.07 2.44 12.02
CA LEU A 65 -5.25 2.25 11.20
C LEU A 65 -6.08 3.54 11.08
N PRO A 66 -6.69 3.78 9.91
CA PRO A 66 -7.64 4.86 9.77
C PRO A 66 -8.86 4.66 10.69
N SER A 67 -9.51 5.75 11.10
CA SER A 67 -10.69 5.65 11.96
C SER A 67 -11.80 4.82 11.31
N ALA A 68 -12.52 4.03 12.10
CA ALA A 68 -13.62 3.19 11.61
C ALA A 68 -14.68 3.96 10.78
N TYR A 69 -14.87 5.25 11.08
CA TYR A 69 -15.78 6.12 10.33
C TYR A 69 -15.41 6.25 8.83
N ILE A 70 -14.12 6.36 8.51
CA ILE A 70 -13.68 6.52 7.11
C ILE A 70 -13.46 5.18 6.40
N GLU A 71 -13.28 4.10 7.16
CA GLU A 71 -13.06 2.76 6.61
C GLU A 71 -14.27 2.24 5.82
N GLU A 72 -15.50 2.56 6.23
CA GLU A 72 -16.71 2.20 5.47
C GLU A 72 -16.69 2.81 4.06
N PHE A 73 -16.33 4.09 3.95
CA PHE A 73 -16.22 4.78 2.66
C PHE A 73 -15.06 4.22 1.82
N ARG A 74 -13.90 4.02 2.45
CA ARG A 74 -12.72 3.46 1.77
C ARG A 74 -13.01 2.08 1.20
N TYR A 75 -13.69 1.21 1.95
CA TYR A 75 -14.06 -0.12 1.48
C TYR A 75 -14.96 -0.07 0.24
N VAL A 76 -16.02 0.75 0.26
CA VAL A 76 -16.94 0.92 -0.88
C VAL A 76 -16.21 1.45 -2.11
N ILE A 77 -15.36 2.45 -1.93
CA ILE A 77 -14.54 3.02 -3.02
C ILE A 77 -13.57 1.97 -3.57
N SER A 78 -12.84 1.26 -2.70
CA SER A 78 -11.89 0.22 -3.10
C SER A 78 -12.57 -0.92 -3.85
N ALA A 79 -13.74 -1.38 -3.39
CA ALA A 79 -14.51 -2.42 -4.05
C ALA A 79 -15.02 -1.96 -5.43
N THR A 80 -15.39 -0.68 -5.55
CA THR A 80 -15.85 -0.08 -6.82
C THR A 80 -14.71 0.03 -7.83
N PHE A 81 -13.50 0.41 -7.41
CA PHE A 81 -12.33 0.46 -8.32
C PHE A 81 -11.78 -0.92 -8.68
N HIS A 82 -11.94 -1.91 -7.80
CA HIS A 82 -11.52 -3.30 -8.08
C HIS A 82 -12.46 -4.02 -9.06
N CYS A 83 -13.70 -3.54 -9.21
CA CYS A 83 -14.63 -3.96 -10.23
C CYS A 83 -14.62 -2.95 -11.40
N PRO A 84 -15.05 -3.30 -12.60
CA PRO A 84 -14.26 -3.48 -13.84
C PRO A 84 -13.28 -2.37 -14.31
N TYR A 85 -13.07 -1.25 -13.60
CA TYR A 85 -12.30 -0.12 -14.13
C TYR A 85 -10.79 -0.33 -14.23
N TYR A 86 -10.22 -1.25 -13.44
CA TYR A 86 -8.79 -1.61 -13.52
C TYR A 86 -8.51 -2.74 -14.54
N ILE A 87 -9.55 -3.40 -15.07
CA ILE A 87 -9.42 -4.50 -16.06
C ILE A 87 -9.51 -3.95 -17.51
N ALA A 88 -9.87 -2.68 -17.70
CA ALA A 88 -10.10 -2.08 -19.03
C ALA A 88 -8.86 -1.44 -19.68
N SER A 89 -7.64 -1.75 -19.21
CA SER A 89 -6.39 -1.29 -19.83
C SER A 89 -5.44 -2.45 -20.13
N GLU A 90 -5.95 -3.45 -20.86
CA GLU A 90 -5.15 -4.34 -21.71
C GLU A 90 -5.79 -4.45 -23.10
#